data_AF-A0A847YF12-F1
#
_entry.id   AF-A0A847YF12-F1
#
_cell.length_a   1.000
_cell.length_b   1.000
_cell.length_c   1.000
_cell.angle_alpha   90.00
_cell.angle_beta   90.00
_cell.angle_gamma   90.00
#
_symmetry.space_group_name_H-M   'P 1'
#
loop_
_entity.id
_entity.type
_entity.pdbx_description
1 polymer ?
#
loop_
_entity_poly.entity_id
_entity_poly.type
_entity_poly.pdbx_seq_one_letter_code
_entity_poly.pdbx_strand_id
1 'polypeptide(L)'
;MWDARRWRDVVSGKDRSWKAAGLRLALAATEPFVTAGVLWRNRRYDRGRAAIHDVGVPVISVGNITLGGTGKTPMTAWLCRWFRRHLVRTAVVSRGYGAEAGAVNDEAAVLELQLPDVPHLQDPDRVAAARTAVEELASQLIVLDDAFQHRRLARALDIVMLDALEPFGLGHVFPRGMLREPLGSLARADVIVLSRADQISADETERIRRRVLRYAPHALWAESRHVPAAVLRIGREPAPVHELQGKRLAAFCGIGNPAAFRKTLSDLRLEMVAFREFPDHHRYRREDFADLSRWAAANGAEMVLCTEKDWVKIRSPGLGGFQPAALRIELEFTVGQADLERRLEEILATVRSREEREEEQSEASPGDP
;
A
#
# COMPACT_ATOMS: atom_id res chain seq x y z
N MET A 1 0.67 5.87 -27.42
CA MET A 1 0.33 5.79 -25.99
C MET A 1 -0.25 4.40 -25.74
N TRP A 2 0.52 3.48 -25.15
CA TRP A 2 0.01 2.13 -24.85
C TRP A 2 -0.91 2.20 -23.64
N ASP A 3 -2.17 1.83 -23.82
CA ASP A 3 -3.14 1.72 -22.74
C ASP A 3 -2.76 0.54 -21.80
N ALA A 4 -2.61 0.82 -20.51
CA ALA A 4 -2.28 -0.19 -19.50
C ALA A 4 -3.30 -1.34 -19.45
N ARG A 5 -4.57 -1.08 -19.81
CA ARG A 5 -5.58 -2.15 -19.98
C ARG A 5 -5.23 -3.06 -21.14
N ARG A 6 -4.91 -2.47 -22.30
CA ARG A 6 -4.52 -3.22 -23.50
C ARG A 6 -3.27 -4.05 -23.28
N TRP A 7 -2.27 -3.51 -22.59
CA TRP A 7 -1.08 -4.30 -22.20
C TRP A 7 -1.47 -5.49 -21.33
N ARG A 8 -2.29 -5.26 -20.28
CA ARG A 8 -2.77 -6.34 -19.40
C ARG A 8 -3.54 -7.42 -20.15
N ASP A 9 -4.40 -7.05 -21.09
CA ASP A 9 -5.16 -8.02 -21.89
C ASP A 9 -4.24 -8.90 -22.74
N VAL A 10 -3.13 -8.34 -23.25
CA VAL A 10 -2.12 -9.12 -23.96
C VAL A 10 -1.35 -10.03 -23.00
N VAL A 11 -0.78 -9.53 -21.90
CA VAL A 11 0.07 -10.34 -21.01
C VAL A 11 -0.71 -11.41 -20.24
N SER A 12 -1.99 -11.16 -19.93
CA SER A 12 -2.89 -12.12 -19.29
C SER A 12 -3.37 -13.24 -20.23
N GLY A 13 -3.21 -13.06 -21.55
CA GLY A 13 -3.70 -14.02 -22.54
C GLY A 13 -5.19 -13.88 -22.88
N LYS A 14 -5.86 -12.82 -22.39
CA LYS A 14 -7.23 -12.48 -22.81
C LYS A 14 -7.28 -12.13 -24.30
N ASP A 15 -6.31 -11.36 -24.79
CA ASP A 15 -6.14 -11.11 -26.22
C ASP A 15 -5.44 -12.31 -26.89
N ARG A 16 -6.22 -13.07 -27.67
CA ARG A 16 -5.77 -14.26 -28.41
C ARG A 16 -5.33 -13.96 -29.84
N SER A 17 -5.23 -12.69 -30.25
CA SER A 17 -4.75 -12.34 -31.58
C SER A 17 -3.30 -12.80 -31.82
N TRP A 18 -2.96 -13.07 -33.08
CA TRP A 18 -1.59 -13.46 -33.45
C TRP A 18 -0.56 -12.38 -33.10
N LYS A 19 -0.95 -11.10 -33.16
CA LYS A 19 -0.12 -9.96 -32.72
C LYS A 19 0.16 -10.03 -31.21
N ALA A 20 -0.86 -10.30 -30.40
CA ALA A 20 -0.71 -10.47 -28.96
C ALA A 20 0.14 -11.70 -28.60
N ALA A 21 -0.01 -12.80 -29.35
CA ALA A 21 0.83 -13.99 -29.18
C ALA A 21 2.30 -13.72 -29.52
N GLY A 22 2.58 -13.05 -30.64
CA GLY A 22 3.93 -12.64 -31.03
C GLY A 22 4.57 -11.70 -30.00
N LEU A 23 3.81 -10.74 -29.46
CA LEU A 23 4.29 -9.89 -28.38
C LEU A 23 4.58 -10.68 -27.10
N ARG A 24 3.70 -11.59 -26.67
CA ARG A 24 3.97 -12.43 -25.50
C ARG A 24 5.25 -13.24 -25.66
N LEU A 25 5.51 -13.77 -26.85
CA LEU A 25 6.74 -14.50 -27.14
C LEU A 25 7.97 -13.57 -27.05
N ALA A 26 7.89 -12.37 -27.62
CA ALA A 26 8.96 -11.38 -27.53
C ALA A 26 9.23 -10.96 -26.07
N LEU A 27 8.19 -10.74 -25.26
CA LEU A 27 8.32 -10.43 -23.83
C LEU A 27 8.87 -11.62 -23.03
N ALA A 28 8.47 -12.85 -23.37
CA ALA A 28 9.01 -14.05 -22.73
C ALA A 28 10.50 -14.24 -23.04
N ALA A 29 10.97 -13.83 -24.22
CA ALA A 29 12.39 -13.87 -24.56
C ALA A 29 13.24 -12.88 -23.73
N THR A 30 12.66 -11.78 -23.25
CA THR A 30 13.37 -10.79 -22.41
C THR A 30 13.35 -11.13 -20.92
N GLU A 31 12.36 -11.89 -20.46
CA GLU A 31 12.18 -12.26 -19.05
C GLU A 31 13.44 -12.90 -18.40
N PRO A 32 14.16 -13.85 -19.04
CA PRO A 32 15.37 -14.43 -18.44
C PRO A 32 16.46 -13.41 -18.14
N PHE A 33 16.63 -12.40 -19.00
CA PHE A 33 17.64 -11.36 -18.82
C PHE A 33 17.28 -10.42 -17.67
N VAL A 34 16.02 -9.98 -17.60
CA VAL A 34 15.52 -9.16 -16.48
C VAL A 34 15.65 -9.93 -15.17
N THR A 35 15.22 -11.19 -15.18
CA THR A 35 15.32 -12.09 -14.03
C THR A 35 16.76 -12.28 -13.59
N ALA A 36 17.70 -12.51 -14.52
CA ALA A 36 19.12 -12.64 -14.22
C ALA A 36 19.69 -11.37 -13.57
N GLY A 37 19.31 -10.18 -14.06
CA GLY A 37 19.71 -8.90 -13.47
C GLY A 37 19.20 -8.73 -12.03
N VAL A 38 17.92 -9.04 -11.78
CA VAL A 38 17.33 -9.00 -10.44
C VAL A 38 18.02 -10.00 -9.49
N LEU A 39 18.23 -11.24 -9.94
CA LEU A 39 18.90 -12.27 -9.16
C LEU A 39 20.37 -11.91 -8.87
N TRP A 40 21.08 -11.32 -9.83
CA TRP A 40 22.44 -10.84 -9.63
C TRP A 40 22.48 -9.74 -8.57
N ARG A 41 21.60 -8.75 -8.67
CA ARG A 41 21.46 -7.69 -7.65
C ARG A 41 21.19 -8.29 -6.28
N ASN A 42 20.24 -9.22 -6.17
CA ASN A 42 19.88 -9.86 -4.91
C ASN A 42 21.07 -10.63 -4.31
N ARG A 43 21.77 -11.44 -5.12
CA ARG A 43 22.96 -12.17 -4.69
C ARG A 43 24.08 -11.28 -4.19
N ARG A 44 24.21 -10.04 -4.67
CA ARG A 44 25.18 -9.08 -4.14
C ARG A 44 24.86 -8.70 -2.70
N TYR A 45 23.59 -8.43 -2.38
CA TYR A 45 23.17 -8.18 -1.01
C TYR A 45 23.28 -9.44 -0.14
N ASP A 46 22.87 -10.60 -0.64
CA ASP A 46 22.94 -11.88 0.10
C ASP A 46 24.38 -12.24 0.48
N ARG A 47 25.36 -11.86 -0.33
CA ARG A 47 26.80 -12.10 -0.10
C ARG A 47 27.52 -10.94 0.59
N GLY A 48 26.81 -9.92 1.07
CA GLY A 48 27.41 -8.74 1.71
C GLY A 48 28.28 -7.86 0.79
N ARG A 49 28.16 -8.00 -0.54
CA ARG A 49 28.92 -7.23 -1.55
C ARG A 49 28.26 -5.90 -1.92
N ALA A 50 27.08 -5.63 -1.38
CA ALA A 50 26.36 -4.37 -1.52
C ALA A 50 26.14 -3.80 -0.12
N ALA A 51 26.30 -2.48 0.02
CA ALA A 51 26.17 -1.83 1.31
C ALA A 51 24.73 -1.92 1.83
N ILE A 52 24.61 -2.33 3.10
CA ILE A 52 23.39 -2.28 3.89
C ILE A 52 23.68 -1.31 5.03
N HIS A 53 22.86 -0.28 5.14
CA HIS A 53 23.01 0.77 6.13
C HIS A 53 22.09 0.49 7.32
N ASP A 54 22.66 0.46 8.51
CA ASP A 54 21.92 0.59 9.76
C ASP A 54 21.72 2.09 10.05
N VAL A 55 20.52 2.44 10.51
CA VAL A 55 20.13 3.82 10.86
C VAL A 55 19.93 3.98 12.37
N GLY A 56 20.38 3.02 13.18
CA GLY A 56 20.35 3.11 14.64
C GLY A 56 19.00 2.80 15.27
N VAL A 57 17.94 2.57 14.48
CA VAL A 57 16.60 2.17 14.96
C VAL A 57 16.04 1.00 14.15
N PRO A 58 15.10 0.20 14.69
CA PRO A 58 14.44 -0.86 13.94
C PRO A 58 13.72 -0.32 12.70
N VAL A 59 13.83 -1.06 11.59
CA VAL A 59 13.17 -0.73 10.33
C VAL A 59 12.27 -1.89 9.89
N ILE A 60 10.99 -1.60 9.69
CA ILE A 60 10.00 -2.55 9.17
C ILE A 60 9.72 -2.19 7.71
N SER A 61 9.84 -3.16 6.82
CA SER A 61 9.55 -3.00 5.39
C SER A 61 8.19 -3.57 5.07
N VAL A 62 7.33 -2.75 4.47
CA VAL A 62 6.08 -3.17 3.85
C VAL A 62 6.29 -3.11 2.35
N GLY A 63 6.15 -4.25 1.68
CA GLY A 63 6.31 -4.31 0.24
C GLY A 63 5.46 -5.39 -0.40
N ASN A 64 5.67 -5.58 -1.69
CA ASN A 64 5.04 -6.66 -2.44
C ASN A 64 6.00 -7.22 -3.48
N ILE A 65 5.62 -8.32 -4.11
CA ILE A 65 6.38 -8.92 -5.20
C ILE A 65 5.77 -8.66 -6.59
N THR A 66 4.60 -8.02 -6.66
CA THR A 66 3.87 -7.74 -7.91
C THR A 66 3.75 -6.25 -8.21
N LEU A 67 3.47 -5.87 -9.45
CA LEU A 67 3.01 -4.53 -9.81
C LEU A 67 1.52 -4.42 -9.49
N GLY A 68 1.08 -3.29 -8.94
CA GLY A 68 -0.34 -3.05 -8.61
C GLY A 68 -0.63 -2.91 -7.11
N GLY A 69 -1.89 -2.60 -6.82
CA GLY A 69 -2.39 -2.40 -5.46
C GLY A 69 -2.51 -3.73 -4.73
N THR A 70 -1.69 -3.92 -3.70
CA THR A 70 -1.63 -5.14 -2.87
C THR A 70 -2.05 -4.88 -1.42
N GLY A 71 -2.59 -3.69 -1.12
CA GLY A 71 -2.99 -3.32 0.25
C GLY A 71 -1.84 -2.83 1.13
N LYS A 72 -0.70 -2.39 0.55
CA LYS A 72 0.43 -1.84 1.31
C LYS A 72 0.06 -0.61 2.12
N THR A 73 -0.63 0.37 1.52
CA THR A 73 -1.00 1.62 2.21
C THR A 73 -1.83 1.37 3.47
N PRO A 74 -2.91 0.55 3.45
CA PRO A 74 -3.60 0.14 4.67
C PRO A 74 -2.71 -0.60 5.68
N MET A 75 -1.79 -1.45 5.23
CA MET A 75 -0.87 -2.17 6.12
C MET A 75 0.13 -1.24 6.81
N THR A 76 0.70 -0.29 6.07
CA THR A 76 1.57 0.77 6.60
C THR A 76 0.83 1.59 7.65
N ALA A 77 -0.40 2.01 7.36
CA ALA A 77 -1.24 2.73 8.31
C ALA A 77 -1.53 1.91 9.58
N TRP A 78 -1.85 0.62 9.42
CA TRP A 78 -2.10 -0.29 10.54
C TRP A 78 -0.87 -0.45 11.44
N LEU A 79 0.33 -0.64 10.87
CA LEU A 79 1.58 -0.75 11.64
C LEU A 79 1.89 0.52 12.42
N CYS A 80 1.82 1.68 11.78
CA CYS A 80 2.06 2.96 12.45
C CYS A 80 1.08 3.16 13.61
N ARG A 81 -0.21 2.87 13.42
CA ARG A 81 -1.21 2.93 14.51
C ARG A 81 -0.93 1.93 15.62
N TRP A 82 -0.46 0.73 15.29
CA TRP A 82 -0.08 -0.27 16.30
C TRP A 82 1.05 0.28 17.18
N PHE A 83 2.17 0.72 16.61
CA PHE A 83 3.30 1.26 17.38
C PHE A 83 2.95 2.55 18.12
N ARG A 84 2.12 3.42 17.53
CA ARG A 84 1.63 4.64 18.21
C ARG A 84 0.80 4.35 19.45
N ARG A 85 -0.04 3.30 19.44
CA ARG A 85 -0.78 2.85 20.64
C ARG A 85 0.17 2.38 21.74
N HIS A 86 1.38 1.95 21.39
CA HIS A 86 2.46 1.60 22.32
C HIS A 86 3.44 2.74 22.58
N LEU A 87 3.06 3.98 22.23
CA LEU A 87 3.81 5.22 22.46
C LEU A 87 5.18 5.28 21.76
N VAL A 88 5.36 4.54 20.67
CA VAL A 88 6.59 4.59 19.86
C VAL A 88 6.47 5.66 18.78
N ARG A 89 7.48 6.53 18.68
CA ARG A 89 7.59 7.55 17.62
C ARG A 89 8.00 6.88 16.30
N THR A 90 7.05 6.70 15.40
CA THR A 90 7.31 6.12 14.08
C THR A 90 7.46 7.18 13.00
N ALA A 91 8.24 6.91 11.96
CA ALA A 91 8.17 7.65 10.69
C ALA A 91 7.97 6.71 9.50
N VAL A 92 7.21 7.17 8.51
CA VAL A 92 7.06 6.49 7.23
C VAL A 92 8.07 7.04 6.24
N VAL A 93 8.81 6.14 5.56
CA VAL A 93 9.71 6.53 4.47
C VAL A 93 9.28 5.83 3.20
N SER A 94 9.12 6.60 2.12
CA SER A 94 8.72 6.11 0.81
C SER A 94 9.59 6.70 -0.30
N ARG A 95 9.49 6.18 -1.53
CA ARG A 95 10.28 6.70 -2.66
C ARG A 95 9.76 8.02 -3.24
N GLY A 96 8.45 8.30 -3.11
CA GLY A 96 7.79 9.38 -3.85
C GLY A 96 7.44 9.06 -5.32
N TYR A 97 6.96 7.84 -5.63
CA TYR A 97 6.50 7.51 -7.00
C TYR A 97 5.35 8.44 -7.44
N GLY A 98 5.42 8.96 -8.67
CA GLY A 98 4.38 9.84 -9.23
C GLY A 98 4.65 11.34 -9.13
N ALA A 99 5.76 11.75 -8.50
CA ALA A 99 6.23 13.14 -8.48
C ALA A 99 6.85 13.58 -9.83
N GLU A 100 6.22 13.25 -10.96
CA GLU A 100 6.48 14.01 -12.18
C GLU A 100 5.98 15.44 -11.96
N ALA A 101 6.91 16.40 -11.92
CA ALA A 101 6.67 17.84 -12.02
C ALA A 101 5.50 18.38 -11.15
N GLY A 102 5.57 18.18 -9.83
CA GLY A 102 4.64 18.82 -8.88
C GLY A 102 3.28 18.16 -8.71
N ALA A 103 3.10 16.92 -9.17
CA ALA A 103 1.89 16.14 -8.88
C ALA A 103 1.92 15.55 -7.46
N VAL A 104 0.79 15.66 -6.75
CA VAL A 104 0.58 15.04 -5.44
C VAL A 104 0.70 13.52 -5.57
N ASN A 105 1.53 12.90 -4.72
CA ASN A 105 1.55 11.44 -4.59
C ASN A 105 0.30 11.01 -3.80
N ASP A 106 -0.71 10.51 -4.50
CA ASP A 106 -1.98 10.07 -3.94
C ASP A 106 -1.83 9.12 -2.74
N GLU A 107 -0.87 8.20 -2.78
CA GLU A 107 -0.67 7.22 -1.70
C GLU A 107 -0.12 7.86 -0.44
N ALA A 108 0.77 8.84 -0.60
CA ALA A 108 1.32 9.60 0.52
C ALA A 108 0.29 10.54 1.14
N ALA A 109 -0.45 11.26 0.31
CA ALA A 109 -1.51 12.14 0.80
C ALA A 109 -2.62 11.38 1.55
N VAL A 110 -2.84 10.09 1.21
CA VAL A 110 -3.73 9.19 1.97
C VAL A 110 -3.10 8.80 3.31
N LEU A 111 -1.82 8.44 3.35
CA LEU A 111 -1.13 8.13 4.62
C LEU A 111 -1.08 9.33 5.56
N GLU A 112 -0.72 10.50 5.06
CA GLU A 112 -0.73 11.76 5.82
C GLU A 112 -2.11 12.07 6.39
N LEU A 113 -3.18 11.83 5.62
CA LEU A 113 -4.55 12.00 6.11
C LEU A 113 -4.93 10.99 7.20
N GLN A 114 -4.42 9.76 7.10
CA GLN A 114 -4.72 8.70 8.05
C GLN A 114 -3.83 8.74 9.29
N LEU A 115 -2.69 9.41 9.22
CA LEU A 115 -1.65 9.47 10.23
C LEU A 115 -1.07 10.92 10.34
N PRO A 116 -1.88 11.93 10.70
CA PRO A 116 -1.43 13.33 10.70
C PRO A 116 -0.23 13.60 11.63
N ASP A 117 -0.04 12.77 12.66
CA ASP A 117 1.05 12.92 13.63
C ASP A 117 2.26 12.00 13.34
N VAL A 118 2.28 11.31 12.20
CA VAL A 118 3.40 10.45 11.79
C VAL A 118 4.13 11.13 10.65
N PRO A 119 5.41 11.50 10.82
CA PRO A 119 6.19 12.05 9.73
C PRO A 119 6.24 11.10 8.53
N HIS A 120 5.98 11.64 7.34
CA HIS A 120 6.12 10.91 6.08
C HIS A 120 7.19 11.58 5.21
N LEU A 121 8.34 10.92 5.07
CA LEU A 121 9.44 11.39 4.23
C LEU A 121 9.41 10.69 2.87
N GLN A 122 9.51 11.48 1.81
CA GLN A 122 9.53 10.98 0.43
C GLN A 122 10.86 11.30 -0.22
N ASP A 123 11.70 10.28 -0.41
CA ASP A 123 13.01 10.45 -1.04
C ASP A 123 13.40 9.20 -1.85
N PRO A 124 13.87 9.37 -3.11
CA PRO A 124 14.51 8.30 -3.85
C PRO A 124 15.66 7.61 -3.08
N ASP A 125 16.45 8.37 -2.33
CA ASP A 125 17.40 7.86 -1.35
C ASP A 125 16.73 7.70 0.03
N ARG A 126 16.05 6.55 0.17
CA ARG A 126 15.40 6.17 1.43
C ARG A 126 16.39 6.00 2.60
N VAL A 127 17.69 5.81 2.35
CA VAL A 127 18.69 5.76 3.43
C VAL A 127 18.84 7.15 4.04
N ALA A 128 18.97 8.18 3.20
CA ALA A 128 19.06 9.57 3.65
C ALA A 128 17.79 9.98 4.41
N ALA A 129 16.61 9.72 3.84
CA ALA A 129 15.35 10.01 4.51
C ALA A 129 15.18 9.26 5.85
N ALA A 130 15.60 7.99 5.92
CA ALA A 130 15.56 7.26 7.18
C ALA A 130 16.49 7.85 8.24
N ARG A 131 17.69 8.34 7.85
CA ARG A 131 18.59 9.05 8.77
C ARG A 131 17.99 10.36 9.25
N THR A 132 17.46 11.19 8.34
CA THR A 132 16.76 12.42 8.70
C THR A 132 15.61 12.16 9.68
N ALA A 133 14.82 11.11 9.46
CA ALA A 133 13.73 10.76 10.36
C ALA A 133 14.23 10.39 11.78
N VAL A 134 15.38 9.73 11.89
CA VAL A 134 15.98 9.38 13.19
C VAL A 134 16.62 10.61 13.84
N GLU A 135 17.49 11.30 13.11
CA GLU A 135 18.36 12.36 13.63
C GLU A 135 17.58 13.67 13.89
N GLU A 136 16.67 14.06 13.00
CA GLU A 136 15.97 15.34 13.07
C GLU A 136 14.57 15.23 13.70
N LEU A 137 13.91 14.07 13.53
CA LEU A 137 12.53 13.86 14.01
C LEU A 137 12.46 12.90 15.21
N ALA A 138 13.60 12.46 15.73
CA ALA A 138 13.72 11.55 16.87
C ALA A 138 12.83 10.29 16.73
N SER A 139 12.71 9.78 15.51
CA SER A 139 11.91 8.58 15.22
C SER A 139 12.61 7.36 15.79
N GLN A 140 11.89 6.59 16.59
CA GLN A 140 12.35 5.36 17.24
C GLN A 140 12.14 4.11 16.38
N LEU A 141 11.34 4.23 15.32
CA LEU A 141 11.08 3.14 14.39
C LEU A 141 10.74 3.69 13.00
N ILE A 142 11.29 3.06 11.97
CA ILE A 142 11.02 3.42 10.57
C ILE A 142 10.12 2.36 9.92
N VAL A 143 9.03 2.79 9.29
CA VAL A 143 8.20 1.95 8.41
C VAL A 143 8.48 2.34 6.96
N LEU A 144 9.05 1.43 6.17
CA LEU A 144 9.26 1.67 4.75
C LEU A 144 8.06 1.21 3.93
N ASP A 145 7.48 2.13 3.17
CA ASP A 145 6.41 1.82 2.23
C ASP A 145 6.99 1.44 0.85
N ASP A 146 6.39 0.42 0.23
CA ASP A 146 6.81 -0.20 -1.04
C ASP A 146 8.32 -0.53 -1.10
N ALA A 147 8.81 -1.32 -0.14
CA ALA A 147 10.25 -1.45 0.13
C ALA A 147 10.89 -2.84 0.03
N PHE A 148 10.13 -3.88 -0.35
CA PHE A 148 10.69 -5.23 -0.45
C PHE A 148 11.84 -5.37 -1.47
N GLN A 149 11.85 -4.54 -2.51
CA GLN A 149 12.95 -4.45 -3.49
C GLN A 149 14.12 -3.57 -3.00
N HIS A 150 13.92 -2.74 -1.97
CA HIS A 150 14.89 -1.78 -1.47
C HIS A 150 15.70 -2.40 -0.34
N ARG A 151 16.88 -2.93 -0.68
CA ARG A 151 17.73 -3.71 0.25
C ARG A 151 18.89 -2.91 0.88
N ARG A 152 18.98 -1.60 0.62
CA ARG A 152 20.08 -0.73 1.11
C ARG A 152 20.00 -0.41 2.61
N LEU A 153 18.88 -0.66 3.27
CA LEU A 153 18.71 -0.43 4.70
C LEU A 153 18.52 -1.78 5.41
N ALA A 154 19.10 -1.92 6.59
CA ALA A 154 18.88 -3.08 7.45
C ALA A 154 17.38 -3.19 7.81
N ARG A 155 16.90 -4.42 8.01
CA ARG A 155 15.48 -4.73 8.29
C ARG A 155 15.40 -5.52 9.58
N ALA A 156 14.53 -5.08 10.48
CA ALA A 156 14.11 -5.87 11.62
C ALA A 156 12.97 -6.84 11.24
N LEU A 157 12.16 -6.46 10.25
CA LEU A 157 11.04 -7.26 9.76
C LEU A 157 10.71 -6.90 8.30
N ASP A 158 10.62 -7.91 7.43
CA ASP A 158 10.14 -7.78 6.04
C ASP A 158 8.73 -8.39 5.89
N ILE A 159 7.74 -7.51 5.70
CA ILE A 159 6.34 -7.87 5.46
C ILE A 159 6.03 -7.75 3.97
N VAL A 160 5.59 -8.86 3.36
CA VAL A 160 5.22 -8.91 1.95
C VAL A 160 3.71 -9.10 1.79
N MET A 161 3.08 -8.10 1.19
CA MET A 161 1.68 -8.11 0.81
C MET A 161 1.48 -8.88 -0.50
N LEU A 162 0.51 -9.80 -0.51
CA LEU A 162 0.00 -10.47 -1.70
C LEU A 162 -1.46 -10.11 -1.93
N ASP A 163 -1.87 -9.97 -3.19
CA ASP A 163 -3.27 -9.79 -3.57
C ASP A 163 -3.91 -11.17 -3.81
N ALA A 164 -4.94 -11.55 -3.06
CA ALA A 164 -5.68 -12.78 -3.28
C ALA A 164 -6.21 -12.96 -4.71
N LEU A 165 -6.52 -11.86 -5.41
CA LEU A 165 -7.07 -11.88 -6.77
C LEU A 165 -5.99 -12.10 -7.85
N GLU A 166 -4.75 -11.70 -7.58
CA GLU A 166 -3.63 -11.86 -8.51
C GLU A 166 -2.29 -12.04 -7.77
N PRO A 167 -2.15 -13.11 -6.97
CA PRO A 167 -1.08 -13.25 -5.97
C PRO A 167 0.32 -13.36 -6.59
N PHE A 168 0.39 -13.84 -7.84
CA PHE A 168 1.64 -14.11 -8.54
C PHE A 168 1.82 -13.29 -9.80
N GLY A 169 1.03 -12.21 -9.99
CA GLY A 169 1.23 -11.26 -11.09
C GLY A 169 1.35 -11.93 -12.47
N LEU A 170 0.40 -12.80 -12.81
CA LEU A 170 0.39 -13.60 -14.05
C LEU A 170 1.56 -14.60 -14.20
N GLY A 171 2.31 -14.86 -13.14
CA GLY A 171 3.33 -15.93 -13.07
C GLY A 171 4.68 -15.61 -13.71
N HIS A 172 4.87 -14.38 -14.21
CA HIS A 172 6.07 -13.97 -14.93
C HIS A 172 6.64 -12.65 -14.42
N VAL A 173 7.95 -12.49 -14.52
CA VAL A 173 8.63 -11.22 -14.21
C VAL A 173 8.27 -10.16 -15.26
N PHE A 174 8.10 -8.92 -14.80
CA PHE A 174 7.85 -7.78 -15.67
C PHE A 174 8.96 -7.65 -16.72
N PRO A 175 8.64 -7.38 -18.01
CA PRO A 175 7.34 -6.99 -18.57
C PRO A 175 6.47 -8.13 -19.10
N ARG A 176 6.87 -9.41 -18.96
CA ARG A 176 6.05 -10.55 -19.42
C ARG A 176 4.85 -10.80 -18.50
N GLY A 177 5.03 -10.56 -17.21
CA GLY A 177 3.94 -10.53 -16.24
C GLY A 177 4.06 -9.31 -15.35
N MET A 178 3.62 -9.45 -14.11
CA MET A 178 3.57 -8.36 -13.14
C MET A 178 4.49 -8.63 -11.94
N LEU A 179 5.25 -9.71 -11.90
CA LEU A 179 6.24 -9.91 -10.83
C LEU A 179 7.37 -8.88 -10.95
N ARG A 180 7.66 -8.17 -9.87
CA ARG A 180 8.82 -7.26 -9.74
C ARG A 180 10.12 -8.04 -9.52
N GLU A 181 10.01 -9.19 -8.86
CA GLU A 181 11.10 -10.14 -8.63
C GLU A 181 10.59 -11.59 -8.78
N PRO A 182 11.46 -12.56 -9.09
CA PRO A 182 11.07 -13.98 -9.12
C PRO A 182 10.53 -14.45 -7.77
N LEU A 183 9.63 -15.45 -7.76
CA LEU A 183 9.03 -15.96 -6.51
C LEU A 183 10.03 -16.45 -5.47
N GLY A 184 11.22 -16.91 -5.89
CA GLY A 184 12.30 -17.27 -4.97
C GLY A 184 12.78 -16.11 -4.08
N SER A 185 12.52 -14.86 -4.47
CA SER A 185 12.77 -13.69 -3.62
C SER A 185 11.91 -13.66 -2.36
N LEU A 186 10.78 -14.37 -2.32
CA LEU A 186 9.93 -14.48 -1.11
C LEU A 186 10.66 -15.13 0.06
N ALA A 187 11.76 -15.86 -0.16
CA ALA A 187 12.58 -16.43 0.90
C ALA A 187 13.11 -15.40 1.92
N ARG A 188 13.07 -14.10 1.58
CA ARG A 188 13.46 -13.00 2.47
C ARG A 188 12.33 -12.49 3.37
N ALA A 189 11.09 -12.88 3.11
CA ALA A 189 9.95 -12.38 3.86
C ALA A 189 9.90 -13.05 5.25
N ASP A 190 9.73 -12.24 6.28
CA ASP A 190 9.42 -12.73 7.63
C ASP A 190 7.93 -12.97 7.80
N VAL A 191 7.12 -12.17 7.10
CA VAL A 191 5.66 -12.23 7.14
C VAL A 191 5.10 -12.11 5.73
N ILE A 192 4.17 -12.99 5.39
CA ILE A 192 3.33 -12.87 4.20
C ILE A 192 1.91 -12.53 4.65
N VAL A 193 1.37 -11.43 4.10
CA VAL A 193 -0.02 -11.02 4.32
C VAL A 193 -0.79 -11.17 3.02
N LEU A 194 -1.77 -12.07 2.99
CA LEU A 194 -2.70 -12.19 1.87
C LEU A 194 -3.86 -11.20 2.05
N SER A 195 -3.83 -10.11 1.28
CA SER A 195 -4.92 -9.12 1.23
C SER A 195 -6.10 -9.60 0.40
N ARG A 196 -7.31 -9.11 0.74
CA ARG A 196 -8.58 -9.47 0.09
C ARG A 196 -8.87 -10.98 0.12
N ALA A 197 -8.44 -11.65 1.19
CA ALA A 197 -8.69 -13.08 1.36
C ALA A 197 -10.19 -13.40 1.40
N ASP A 198 -11.03 -12.44 1.78
CA ASP A 198 -12.50 -12.52 1.77
C ASP A 198 -13.13 -12.59 0.37
N GLN A 199 -12.36 -12.33 -0.69
CA GLN A 199 -12.85 -12.32 -2.07
C GLN A 199 -12.60 -13.62 -2.84
N ILE A 200 -11.99 -14.61 -2.18
CA ILE A 200 -11.70 -15.93 -2.76
C ILE A 200 -12.19 -17.04 -1.81
N SER A 201 -12.27 -18.27 -2.31
CA SER A 201 -12.64 -19.42 -1.48
C SER A 201 -11.48 -19.85 -0.57
N ALA A 202 -11.80 -20.53 0.54
CA ALA A 202 -10.80 -21.09 1.44
C ALA A 202 -9.81 -22.04 0.72
N ASP A 203 -10.30 -22.85 -0.24
CA ASP A 203 -9.46 -23.74 -1.05
C ASP A 203 -8.43 -22.96 -1.90
N GLU A 204 -8.84 -21.82 -2.45
CA GLU A 204 -7.96 -20.96 -3.24
C GLU A 204 -6.92 -20.27 -2.35
N THR A 205 -7.34 -19.76 -1.18
CA THR A 205 -6.43 -19.21 -0.16
C THR A 205 -5.36 -20.22 0.22
N GLU A 206 -5.77 -21.45 0.53
CA GLU A 206 -4.86 -22.52 0.92
C GLU A 206 -3.94 -22.97 -0.24
N ARG A 207 -4.43 -22.95 -1.50
CA ARG A 207 -3.59 -23.17 -2.68
C ARG A 207 -2.50 -22.10 -2.82
N ILE A 208 -2.84 -20.84 -2.61
CA ILE A 208 -1.89 -19.71 -2.61
C ILE A 208 -0.86 -19.92 -1.49
N ARG A 209 -1.33 -20.19 -0.27
CA ARG A 209 -0.49 -20.44 0.91
C ARG A 209 0.53 -21.53 0.66
N ARG A 210 0.11 -22.73 0.22
CA ARG A 210 1.03 -23.83 -0.11
C ARG A 210 2.07 -23.44 -1.15
N ARG A 211 1.67 -22.70 -2.18
CA ARG A 211 2.61 -22.24 -3.21
C ARG A 211 3.64 -21.27 -2.64
N VAL A 212 3.23 -20.34 -1.77
CA VAL A 212 4.13 -19.37 -1.12
C VAL A 212 5.10 -20.06 -0.17
N LEU A 213 4.63 -21.00 0.65
CA LEU A 213 5.46 -21.73 1.62
C LEU A 213 6.57 -22.57 0.97
N ARG A 214 6.44 -22.95 -0.31
CA ARG A 214 7.56 -23.54 -1.08
C ARG A 214 8.75 -22.59 -1.27
N TYR A 215 8.51 -21.28 -1.25
CA TYR A 215 9.54 -20.25 -1.42
C TYR A 215 9.91 -19.56 -0.11
N ALA A 216 8.98 -19.47 0.84
CA ALA A 216 9.14 -18.82 2.13
C ALA A 216 8.65 -19.71 3.29
N PRO A 217 9.32 -20.85 3.55
CA PRO A 217 8.84 -21.83 4.53
C PRO A 217 8.86 -21.32 5.99
N HIS A 218 9.66 -20.29 6.26
CA HIS A 218 9.79 -19.69 7.59
C HIS A 218 8.86 -18.50 7.81
N ALA A 219 8.21 -18.01 6.76
CA ALA A 219 7.42 -16.80 6.87
C ALA A 219 6.10 -17.06 7.62
N LEU A 220 5.78 -16.16 8.54
CA LEU A 220 4.48 -16.12 9.18
C LEU A 220 3.41 -15.84 8.13
N TRP A 221 2.30 -16.57 8.21
CA TRP A 221 1.17 -16.39 7.30
C TRP A 221 0.05 -15.63 7.99
N ALA A 222 -0.38 -14.54 7.38
CA ALA A 222 -1.55 -13.76 7.82
C ALA A 222 -2.48 -13.50 6.64
N GLU A 223 -3.75 -13.27 6.94
CA GLU A 223 -4.79 -12.98 5.97
C GLU A 223 -5.54 -11.73 6.40
N SER A 224 -5.88 -10.89 5.44
CA SER A 224 -6.61 -9.67 5.71
C SER A 224 -7.67 -9.38 4.66
N ARG A 225 -8.65 -8.62 5.11
CA ARG A 225 -9.71 -8.05 4.29
C ARG A 225 -9.68 -6.53 4.36
N HIS A 226 -10.27 -5.89 3.37
CA HIS A 226 -10.46 -4.45 3.35
C HIS A 226 -11.89 -4.14 3.79
N VAL A 227 -12.02 -3.44 4.91
CA VAL A 227 -13.34 -3.11 5.48
C VAL A 227 -13.61 -1.61 5.39
N PRO A 228 -14.84 -1.20 5.03
CA PRO A 228 -15.29 0.16 5.20
C PRO A 228 -15.31 0.55 6.69
N ALA A 229 -14.52 1.54 7.06
CA ALA A 229 -14.34 1.94 8.46
C ALA A 229 -15.05 3.26 8.80
N ALA A 230 -15.01 4.24 7.89
CA ALA A 230 -15.60 5.55 8.15
C ALA A 230 -16.02 6.28 6.86
N VAL A 231 -16.79 7.34 7.03
CA VAL A 231 -17.18 8.31 6.01
C VAL A 231 -16.51 9.63 6.34
N LEU A 232 -15.68 10.12 5.42
CA LEU A 232 -14.99 11.40 5.56
C LEU A 232 -15.82 12.49 4.88
N ARG A 233 -15.94 13.65 5.52
CA ARG A 233 -16.60 14.85 4.97
C ARG A 233 -15.75 16.08 5.27
N ILE A 234 -15.83 17.11 4.42
CA ILE A 234 -15.04 18.33 4.60
C ILE A 234 -15.44 19.01 5.92
N GLY A 235 -14.44 19.33 6.75
CA GLY A 235 -14.65 20.06 8.00
C GLY A 235 -15.45 19.31 9.07
N ARG A 236 -15.53 17.97 8.97
CA ARG A 236 -16.19 17.11 9.96
C ARG A 236 -15.30 15.96 10.36
N GLU A 237 -15.48 15.50 11.58
CA GLU A 237 -14.85 14.25 12.05
C GLU A 237 -15.32 13.04 11.22
N PRO A 238 -14.48 11.99 11.10
CA PRO A 238 -14.87 10.75 10.47
C PRO A 238 -16.16 10.18 11.09
N ALA A 239 -17.17 9.95 10.25
CA ALA A 239 -18.46 9.42 10.66
C ALA A 239 -18.54 7.89 10.45
N PRO A 240 -19.36 7.16 11.20
CA PRO A 240 -19.58 5.74 10.96
C PRO A 240 -20.20 5.45 9.58
N VAL A 241 -19.85 4.30 8.99
CA VAL A 241 -20.36 3.87 7.66
C VAL A 241 -21.88 3.74 7.62
N HIS A 242 -22.53 3.40 8.74
CA HIS A 242 -23.98 3.26 8.80
C HIS A 242 -24.74 4.57 8.52
N GLU A 243 -24.10 5.75 8.61
CA GLU A 243 -24.73 7.02 8.20
C GLU A 243 -25.04 7.11 6.70
N LEU A 244 -24.46 6.21 5.88
CA LEU A 244 -24.79 6.11 4.47
C LEU A 244 -26.11 5.36 4.23
N GLN A 245 -26.63 4.63 5.21
CA GLN A 245 -27.84 3.82 5.06
C GLN A 245 -29.08 4.71 4.87
N GLY A 246 -29.96 4.27 3.97
CA GLY A 246 -31.19 5.00 3.63
C GLY A 246 -30.98 6.29 2.82
N LYS A 247 -29.75 6.58 2.37
CA LYS A 247 -29.46 7.71 1.48
C LYS A 247 -29.30 7.24 0.04
N ARG A 248 -29.78 8.04 -0.90
CA ARG A 248 -29.54 7.88 -2.34
C ARG A 248 -28.14 8.37 -2.69
N LEU A 249 -27.23 7.46 -3.04
CA LEU A 249 -25.81 7.77 -3.25
C LEU A 249 -25.43 7.73 -4.74
N ALA A 250 -24.71 8.74 -5.19
CA ALA A 250 -23.95 8.68 -6.44
C ALA A 250 -22.47 8.49 -6.10
N ALA A 251 -21.79 7.50 -6.68
CA ALA A 251 -20.37 7.27 -6.40
C ALA A 251 -19.47 7.46 -7.61
N PHE A 252 -18.24 7.91 -7.39
CA PHE A 252 -17.23 7.94 -8.43
C PHE A 252 -15.86 7.50 -7.93
N CYS A 253 -15.01 7.04 -8.85
CA CYS A 253 -13.62 6.74 -8.50
C CYS A 253 -12.66 6.86 -9.69
N GLY A 254 -11.42 7.27 -9.42
CA GLY A 254 -10.30 7.32 -10.34
C GLY A 254 -9.16 6.40 -9.91
N ILE A 255 -9.47 5.15 -9.57
CA ILE A 255 -8.52 4.13 -9.10
C ILE A 255 -8.33 2.99 -10.10
N GLY A 256 -7.20 2.29 -10.02
CA GLY A 256 -6.85 1.18 -10.92
C GLY A 256 -7.77 -0.05 -10.88
N ASN A 257 -8.67 -0.18 -9.89
CA ASN A 257 -9.68 -1.24 -9.83
C ASN A 257 -11.07 -0.71 -9.39
N PRO A 258 -11.82 -0.05 -10.30
CA PRO A 258 -13.16 0.47 -9.99
C PRO A 258 -14.18 -0.61 -9.60
N ALA A 259 -14.02 -1.83 -10.16
CA ALA A 259 -14.92 -2.94 -9.88
C ALA A 259 -14.88 -3.37 -8.41
N ALA A 260 -13.71 -3.35 -7.78
CA ALA A 260 -13.58 -3.64 -6.34
C ALA A 260 -14.28 -2.59 -5.46
N PHE A 261 -14.18 -1.30 -5.83
CA PHE A 261 -14.89 -0.25 -5.11
C PHE A 261 -16.41 -0.38 -5.27
N ARG A 262 -16.89 -0.61 -6.50
CA ARG A 262 -18.32 -0.87 -6.77
C ARG A 262 -18.84 -2.08 -5.98
N LYS A 263 -18.07 -3.18 -5.92
CA LYS A 263 -18.43 -4.36 -5.12
C LYS A 263 -18.55 -3.99 -3.64
N THR A 264 -17.60 -3.23 -3.10
CA THR A 264 -17.62 -2.77 -1.70
C THR A 264 -18.90 -1.99 -1.38
N LEU A 265 -19.32 -1.07 -2.25
CA LEU A 265 -20.56 -0.31 -2.08
C LEU A 265 -21.81 -1.21 -2.13
N SER A 266 -21.81 -2.22 -3.01
CA SER A 266 -22.88 -3.20 -3.11
C SER A 266 -22.97 -4.09 -1.86
N ASP A 267 -21.83 -4.51 -1.30
CA ASP A 267 -21.78 -5.36 -0.11
C ASP A 267 -22.31 -4.61 1.13
N LEU A 268 -22.14 -3.28 1.18
CA LEU A 268 -22.74 -2.39 2.18
C LEU A 268 -24.25 -2.19 2.00
N ARG A 269 -24.86 -2.73 0.94
CA ARG A 269 -26.29 -2.61 0.61
C ARG A 269 -26.77 -1.16 0.51
N LEU A 270 -25.92 -0.27 0.01
CA LEU A 270 -26.24 1.15 -0.16
C LEU A 270 -27.13 1.37 -1.38
N GLU A 271 -28.03 2.37 -1.33
CA GLU A 271 -28.86 2.75 -2.47
C GLU A 271 -28.04 3.56 -3.47
N MET A 272 -27.33 2.86 -4.36
CA MET A 272 -26.51 3.46 -5.40
C MET A 272 -27.37 3.88 -6.60
N VAL A 273 -27.66 5.18 -6.74
CA VAL A 273 -28.44 5.72 -7.86
C VAL A 273 -27.61 5.91 -9.13
N ALA A 274 -26.29 6.09 -8.98
CA ALA A 274 -25.38 6.24 -10.11
C ALA A 274 -23.93 5.89 -9.72
N PHE A 275 -23.13 5.45 -10.69
CA PHE A 275 -21.70 5.22 -10.51
C PHE A 275 -20.91 5.69 -11.74
N ARG A 276 -19.83 6.45 -11.53
CA ARG A 276 -18.99 7.00 -12.60
C ARG A 276 -17.52 6.63 -12.40
N GLU A 277 -16.90 6.15 -13.47
CA GLU A 277 -15.47 5.78 -13.48
C GLU A 277 -14.65 6.88 -14.15
N PHE A 278 -13.52 7.22 -13.54
CA PHE A 278 -12.48 8.06 -14.13
C PHE A 278 -11.22 7.22 -14.39
N PRO A 279 -10.29 7.68 -15.25
CA PRO A 279 -8.98 7.07 -15.40
C PRO A 279 -8.23 6.94 -14.07
N ASP A 280 -7.34 5.95 -13.94
CA ASP A 280 -6.49 5.81 -12.77
C ASP A 280 -5.61 7.06 -12.61
N HIS A 281 -5.44 7.52 -11.38
CA HIS A 281 -4.77 8.79 -11.07
C HIS A 281 -5.39 10.03 -11.73
N HIS A 282 -6.71 10.03 -12.00
CA HIS A 282 -7.40 11.20 -12.58
C HIS A 282 -7.10 12.48 -11.80
N ARG A 283 -6.77 13.55 -12.53
CA ARG A 283 -6.59 14.90 -11.99
C ARG A 283 -7.89 15.67 -12.17
N TYR A 284 -8.63 15.82 -11.08
CA TYR A 284 -9.90 16.52 -11.07
C TYR A 284 -9.73 18.02 -11.36
N ARG A 285 -10.48 18.52 -12.34
CA ARG A 285 -10.56 19.94 -12.69
C ARG A 285 -11.86 20.55 -12.20
N ARG A 286 -11.96 21.88 -12.29
CA ARG A 286 -13.17 22.61 -11.88
C ARG A 286 -14.40 22.18 -12.67
N GLU A 287 -14.23 21.86 -13.95
CA GLU A 287 -15.29 21.35 -14.82
C GLU A 287 -15.80 20.00 -14.34
N ASP A 288 -14.91 19.11 -13.87
CA ASP A 288 -15.30 17.80 -13.34
C ASP A 288 -16.24 17.94 -12.14
N PHE A 289 -16.02 18.92 -11.26
CA PHE A 289 -16.88 19.14 -10.09
C PHE A 289 -18.27 19.65 -10.48
N ALA A 290 -18.34 20.56 -11.44
CA ALA A 290 -19.61 21.05 -11.97
C ALA A 290 -20.38 19.90 -12.66
N ASP A 291 -19.68 19.07 -13.42
CA ASP A 291 -20.24 17.91 -14.12
C ASP A 291 -20.70 16.82 -13.16
N LEU A 292 -19.93 16.52 -12.11
CA LEU A 292 -20.29 15.59 -11.05
C LEU A 292 -21.51 16.08 -10.27
N SER A 293 -21.58 17.38 -9.97
CA SER A 293 -22.73 17.98 -9.28
C SER A 293 -24.01 17.87 -10.12
N ARG A 294 -23.97 18.25 -11.40
CA ARG A 294 -25.12 18.11 -12.31
C ARG A 294 -25.53 16.66 -12.50
N TRP A 295 -24.56 15.76 -12.65
CA TRP A 295 -24.80 14.33 -12.78
C TRP A 295 -25.45 13.73 -11.54
N ALA A 296 -24.96 14.05 -10.35
CA ALA A 296 -25.53 13.57 -9.09
C ALA A 296 -26.97 14.08 -8.92
N ALA A 297 -27.20 15.37 -9.16
CA ALA A 297 -28.54 15.96 -9.09
C ALA A 297 -29.51 15.33 -10.11
N ALA A 298 -29.08 15.11 -11.35
CA ALA A 298 -29.91 14.48 -12.39
C ALA A 298 -30.30 13.03 -12.06
N ASN A 299 -29.50 12.32 -11.24
CA ASN A 299 -29.83 10.98 -10.76
C ASN A 299 -30.57 11.01 -9.39
N GLY A 300 -30.83 12.19 -8.83
CA GLY A 300 -31.49 12.36 -7.54
C GLY A 300 -30.66 11.88 -6.35
N ALA A 301 -29.34 12.00 -6.42
CA ALA A 301 -28.46 11.63 -5.32
C ALA A 301 -28.52 12.68 -4.19
N GLU A 302 -28.67 12.20 -2.96
CA GLU A 302 -28.57 13.00 -1.74
C GLU A 302 -27.12 13.24 -1.30
N MET A 303 -26.22 12.35 -1.72
CA MET A 303 -24.80 12.44 -1.39
C MET A 303 -23.94 11.85 -2.50
N VAL A 304 -22.78 12.50 -2.73
CA VAL A 304 -21.77 12.00 -3.66
C VAL A 304 -20.64 11.35 -2.87
N LEU A 305 -20.30 10.11 -3.18
CA LEU A 305 -19.29 9.31 -2.48
C LEU A 305 -18.09 9.02 -3.40
N CYS A 306 -16.86 9.10 -2.87
CA CYS A 306 -15.67 8.70 -3.61
C CYS A 306 -14.71 7.85 -2.75
N THR A 307 -13.60 7.43 -3.35
CA THR A 307 -12.53 6.73 -2.63
C THR A 307 -11.66 7.72 -1.85
N GLU A 308 -10.94 7.26 -0.82
CA GLU A 308 -9.93 8.11 -0.15
C GLU A 308 -8.85 8.61 -1.11
N LYS A 309 -8.45 7.81 -2.13
CA LYS A 309 -7.46 8.24 -3.13
C LYS A 309 -7.96 9.40 -3.99
N ASP A 310 -9.26 9.47 -4.26
CA ASP A 310 -9.85 10.60 -4.98
C ASP A 310 -10.08 11.78 -4.02
N TRP A 311 -10.47 11.50 -2.77
CA TRP A 311 -10.68 12.49 -1.72
C TRP A 311 -9.49 13.41 -1.50
N VAL A 312 -8.28 12.86 -1.42
CA VAL A 312 -7.07 13.66 -1.15
C VAL A 312 -6.78 14.70 -2.24
N LYS A 313 -7.37 14.53 -3.43
CA LYS A 313 -7.25 15.47 -4.56
C LYS A 313 -8.31 16.57 -4.55
N ILE A 314 -9.44 16.34 -3.88
CA ILE A 314 -10.66 17.16 -4.00
C ILE A 314 -11.19 17.70 -2.67
N ARG A 315 -10.55 17.35 -1.54
CA ARG A 315 -10.99 17.75 -0.19
C ARG A 315 -10.82 19.23 0.16
N SER A 316 -10.25 20.04 -0.75
CA SER A 316 -9.94 21.45 -0.46
C SER A 316 -11.22 22.31 -0.39
N PRO A 317 -11.46 23.07 0.70
CA PRO A 317 -12.60 23.97 0.80
C PRO A 317 -12.53 25.05 -0.28
N GLY A 318 -13.54 25.13 -1.15
CA GLY A 318 -13.64 26.19 -2.17
C GLY A 318 -13.91 25.72 -3.61
N LEU A 319 -14.01 24.41 -3.84
CA LEU A 319 -14.30 23.83 -5.16
C LEU A 319 -15.80 23.95 -5.53
N GLY A 320 -16.27 25.19 -5.72
CA GLY A 320 -17.56 25.48 -6.36
C GLY A 320 -18.80 24.93 -5.64
N GLY A 321 -18.73 24.72 -4.32
CA GLY A 321 -19.83 24.17 -3.52
C GLY A 321 -20.00 22.65 -3.62
N PHE A 322 -19.15 21.96 -4.37
CA PHE A 322 -19.15 20.50 -4.43
C PHE A 322 -18.56 19.93 -3.14
N GLN A 323 -19.38 19.18 -2.38
CA GLN A 323 -19.01 18.57 -1.12
C GLN A 323 -19.22 17.07 -1.18
N PRO A 324 -18.27 16.30 -1.76
CA PRO A 324 -18.36 14.86 -1.70
C PRO A 324 -18.14 14.37 -0.27
N ALA A 325 -18.44 13.09 -0.06
CA ALA A 325 -17.94 12.30 1.04
C ALA A 325 -16.95 11.27 0.50
N ALA A 326 -16.07 10.74 1.34
CA ALA A 326 -15.18 9.65 0.97
C ALA A 326 -15.39 8.43 1.86
N LEU A 327 -15.32 7.24 1.27
CA LEU A 327 -15.33 5.99 2.03
C LEU A 327 -13.91 5.63 2.44
N ARG A 328 -13.66 5.63 3.75
CA ARG A 328 -12.40 5.14 4.33
C ARG A 328 -12.38 3.63 4.38
N ILE A 329 -11.28 3.06 3.90
CA ILE A 329 -11.04 1.61 3.91
C ILE A 329 -9.87 1.32 4.84
N GLU A 330 -10.07 0.37 5.75
CA GLU A 330 -9.04 -0.10 6.66
C GLU A 330 -8.74 -1.58 6.44
N LEU A 331 -7.56 -1.99 6.92
CA LEU A 331 -7.14 -3.37 6.94
C LEU A 331 -7.66 -4.02 8.23
N GLU A 332 -8.33 -5.15 8.07
CA GLU A 332 -8.72 -6.01 9.18
C GLU A 332 -8.13 -7.41 8.95
N PHE A 333 -7.41 -7.94 9.93
CA PHE A 333 -6.89 -9.29 9.86
C PHE A 333 -7.97 -10.32 10.16
N THR A 334 -8.03 -11.35 9.33
CA THR A 334 -8.91 -12.51 9.53
C THR A 334 -8.14 -13.71 10.08
N VAL A 335 -6.83 -13.78 9.82
CA VAL A 335 -5.92 -14.84 10.29
C VAL A 335 -4.54 -14.25 10.60
N GLY A 336 -3.87 -14.77 11.63
CA GLY A 336 -2.44 -14.50 11.88
C GLY A 336 -2.13 -13.17 12.58
N GLN A 337 -3.14 -12.38 12.98
CA GLN A 337 -2.92 -11.10 13.67
C GLN A 337 -2.10 -11.27 14.95
N ALA A 338 -2.53 -12.17 15.84
CA ALA A 338 -1.86 -12.38 17.12
C ALA A 338 -0.41 -12.84 16.95
N ASP A 339 -0.13 -13.61 15.90
CA ASP A 339 1.23 -14.07 15.61
C ASP A 339 2.11 -12.91 15.12
N LEU A 340 1.54 -12.04 14.26
CA LEU A 340 2.21 -10.83 13.82
C LEU A 340 2.47 -9.88 14.99
N GLU A 341 1.48 -9.64 15.83
CA GLU A 341 1.60 -8.76 17.00
C GLU A 341 2.71 -9.23 17.95
N ARG A 342 2.87 -10.54 18.19
CA ARG A 342 4.02 -11.06 18.95
C ARG A 342 5.37 -10.71 18.33
N ARG A 343 5.50 -10.76 17.00
CA ARG A 343 6.74 -10.33 16.31
C ARG A 343 6.96 -8.81 16.43
N LEU A 344 5.89 -8.02 16.49
CA LEU A 344 5.98 -6.58 16.72
C LEU A 344 6.35 -6.26 18.17
N GLU A 345 5.89 -7.06 19.14
CA GLU A 345 6.27 -6.95 20.55
C GLU A 345 7.77 -7.19 20.78
N GLU A 346 8.37 -8.13 20.06
CA GLU A 346 9.84 -8.35 20.07
C GLU A 346 10.61 -7.11 19.59
N ILE A 347 10.11 -6.45 18.55
CA ILE A 347 10.68 -5.20 18.04
C ILE A 347 10.46 -4.06 19.04
N LEU A 348 9.27 -3.97 19.63
CA LEU A 348 8.94 -2.99 20.67
C LEU A 348 9.88 -3.11 21.88
N ALA A 349 10.18 -4.33 22.33
CA ALA A 349 11.13 -4.57 23.41
C ALA A 349 12.54 -4.06 23.04
N THR A 350 12.96 -4.27 21.78
CA THR A 350 14.23 -3.74 21.27
C THR A 350 14.26 -2.21 21.30
N VAL A 351 13.17 -1.55 20.89
CA VAL A 351 13.05 -0.07 20.93
C VAL A 351 13.19 0.44 22.35
N ARG A 352 12.44 -0.13 23.31
CA ARG A 352 12.47 0.30 24.72
C ARG A 352 13.83 0.12 25.37
N SER A 353 14.48 -1.02 25.12
CA SER A 353 15.82 -1.29 25.65
C SER A 353 16.90 -0.32 25.13
N ARG A 354 16.66 0.32 23.97
CA ARG A 354 17.56 1.35 23.43
C ARG A 354 17.33 2.69 24.11
N GLU A 355 16.07 3.08 24.28
CA GLU A 355 15.69 4.31 24.98
C GLU A 355 16.24 4.32 26.42
N GLU A 356 16.08 3.23 27.16
CA GLU A 356 16.65 3.08 28.51
C GLU A 356 18.19 3.27 28.53
N ARG A 357 18.90 2.71 27.54
CA ARG A 357 20.37 2.85 27.45
C ARG A 357 20.82 4.27 27.06
N GLU A 358 20.03 4.97 26.26
CA GLU A 358 20.30 6.36 25.87
C GLU A 358 20.05 7.30 27.06
N GLU A 359 19.00 7.05 27.85
CA GLU A 359 18.72 7.76 29.10
C GLU A 359 19.85 7.55 30.14
N GLU A 360 20.27 6.30 30.37
CA GLU A 360 21.38 5.97 31.28
C GLU A 360 22.70 6.64 30.86
N GLN A 361 23.00 6.71 29.56
CA GLN A 361 24.22 7.37 29.05
C GLN A 361 24.16 8.90 29.17
N SER A 362 22.97 9.48 29.00
CA SER A 362 22.75 10.92 29.20
C SER A 362 22.92 11.32 30.67
N GLU A 363 22.39 10.50 31.60
CA GLU A 363 22.54 10.73 33.04
C GLU A 363 23.97 10.48 33.55
N ALA A 364 24.70 9.53 32.96
CA ALA A 364 26.08 9.22 33.33
C ALA A 364 27.12 10.23 32.80
N SER A 365 26.70 11.20 31.97
CA SER A 365 27.57 12.26 31.44
C SER A 365 27.20 13.63 32.05
N PRO A 366 27.41 13.87 33.36
CA PRO A 366 27.24 15.21 33.92
C PRO A 366 28.27 16.11 33.25
N GLY A 367 27.79 17.18 32.61
CA GLY A 367 28.59 18.06 31.77
C GLY A 367 29.92 18.47 32.41
N ASP A 368 31.00 18.30 31.64
CA ASP A 368 32.23 19.04 31.89
C ASP A 368 31.90 20.54 31.75
N PRO A 369 32.11 21.37 32.80
CA PRO A 369 31.77 22.79 32.80
C PRO A 369 32.58 23.64 31.83
#